data_AF-A0A2K5N503-F1
#
_entry.id   AF-A0A2K5N503-F1
#
_cell.length_a   1.000
_cell.length_b   1.000
_cell.length_c   1.000
_cell.angle_alpha   90.00
_cell.angle_beta   90.00
_cell.angle_gamma   90.00
#
_symmetry.space_group_name_H-M   'P 1'
#
loop_
_entity.id
_entity.type
_entity.pdbx_description
1 polymer ?
#
loop_
_entity_poly.entity_id
_entity_poly.type
_entity_poly.pdbx_seq_one_letter_code
_entity_poly.pdbx_strand_id
1 'polypeptide(L)'
;MCQTQSLTRWIASTQAVSWAITVSARPCIPKSFGYSSVVCVCNATYCDSLEPLTFPALGTFSRYESTRSGRRMELSTGTIQANRTGTGNHYDSNINLPHPWSSCDSHRQSYANPADSSCQLQSPRWKITKLKIPLIHRALQLAQRPVSLLASPWTSPTWLKTNGAVNGKGSLKGQPGDIYHQTWARYFVKFLDAYAEHKLQFWAVTAENEPSAGLLSGYPFQCLGFTPEHQRDFIARDLGPTLANSTHHNVRLLMLDDQRLLLPHWAKVVLTDPEAAKYVHGIAVHWYLDFLAPAKATLGETHRLFPNTMLFASEACVGSKFWEQSVRLGSWDRGMQYSHSIIT
;
A
#
# COMPACT_ATOMS: atom_id res chain seq x y z
N MET A 1 53.37 -38.45 12.44
CA MET A 1 52.70 -39.67 11.93
C MET A 1 51.26 -39.66 12.43
N CYS A 2 50.30 -39.93 11.51
CA CYS A 2 48.86 -40.29 11.65
C CYS A 2 48.14 -40.05 13.00
N GLN A 3 46.91 -39.55 13.04
CA GLN A 3 45.74 -40.21 12.43
C GLN A 3 44.58 -39.26 12.06
N THR A 4 43.97 -39.58 10.92
CA THR A 4 42.64 -39.25 10.41
C THR A 4 41.52 -39.98 11.15
N GLN A 5 40.43 -39.29 11.52
CA GLN A 5 39.06 -39.83 11.69
C GLN A 5 38.07 -38.72 11.30
N SER A 6 37.42 -38.79 10.13
CA SER A 6 36.19 -39.55 9.79
C SER A 6 34.95 -38.66 9.88
N LEU A 7 34.43 -38.31 8.70
CA LEU A 7 33.11 -37.73 8.48
C LEU A 7 32.02 -38.67 9.01
N THR A 8 31.09 -38.14 9.80
CA THR A 8 29.76 -38.74 9.93
C THR A 8 28.72 -37.77 9.38
N ARG A 9 28.33 -38.04 8.13
CA ARG A 9 27.17 -37.45 7.46
C ARG A 9 25.91 -37.81 8.25
N TRP A 10 25.22 -36.82 8.80
CA TRP A 10 23.81 -36.96 9.12
C TRP A 10 23.01 -36.61 7.87
N ILE A 11 22.68 -37.63 7.08
CA ILE A 11 21.62 -37.54 6.07
C ILE A 11 20.31 -37.56 6.87
N ALA A 12 19.78 -36.38 7.18
CA ALA A 12 18.40 -36.26 7.56
C ALA A 12 17.56 -36.52 6.29
N SER A 13 17.09 -37.75 6.15
CA SER A 13 16.07 -38.12 5.19
C SER A 13 14.78 -37.39 5.55
N THR A 14 14.61 -36.18 5.06
CA THR A 14 13.28 -35.56 4.96
C THR A 14 12.54 -36.31 3.88
N GLN A 15 11.80 -37.36 4.27
CA GLN A 15 10.65 -37.77 3.48
C GLN A 15 9.73 -36.57 3.41
N ALA A 16 9.83 -35.80 2.33
CA ALA A 16 8.79 -34.89 1.91
C ALA A 16 7.59 -35.75 1.56
N VAL A 17 6.77 -36.08 2.57
CA VAL A 17 5.41 -36.52 2.33
C VAL A 17 4.71 -35.28 1.79
N SER A 18 4.80 -35.13 0.46
CA SER A 18 4.00 -34.17 -0.28
C SER A 18 2.56 -34.66 -0.21
N TRP A 19 1.89 -34.34 0.90
CA TRP A 19 0.44 -34.29 0.91
C TRP A 19 0.09 -33.16 -0.05
N ALA A 20 -0.13 -33.51 -1.32
CA ALA A 20 -0.93 -32.68 -2.21
C ALA A 20 -2.33 -32.66 -1.60
N ILE A 21 -2.55 -31.74 -0.65
CA ILE A 21 -3.89 -31.36 -0.26
C ILE A 21 -4.45 -30.73 -1.53
N THR A 22 -5.24 -31.49 -2.27
CA THR A 22 -6.13 -30.95 -3.29
C THR A 22 -7.09 -30.03 -2.55
N VAL A 23 -6.75 -28.74 -2.47
CA VAL A 23 -7.65 -27.70 -2.00
C VAL A 23 -8.70 -27.54 -3.09
N SER A 24 -9.77 -28.33 -3.00
CA SER A 24 -10.96 -28.16 -3.82
C SER A 24 -11.51 -26.76 -3.58
N ALA A 25 -11.92 -26.08 -4.66
CA ALA A 25 -12.59 -24.79 -4.54
C ALA A 25 -13.80 -24.91 -3.60
N ARG A 26 -13.98 -23.93 -2.71
CA ARG A 26 -15.14 -23.82 -1.83
C ARG A 26 -16.01 -22.67 -2.32
N PRO A 27 -17.30 -22.89 -2.61
CA PRO A 27 -18.17 -21.84 -3.14
C PRO A 27 -18.47 -20.76 -2.09
N CYS A 28 -18.88 -19.58 -2.55
CA CYS A 28 -19.40 -18.53 -1.68
C CYS A 28 -20.71 -18.99 -1.00
N ILE A 29 -20.82 -18.80 0.32
CA ILE A 29 -22.12 -18.87 1.04
C ILE A 29 -22.76 -17.48 1.03
N PRO A 30 -23.77 -17.22 0.17
CA PRO A 30 -24.29 -15.88 -0.04
C PRO A 30 -25.19 -15.43 1.12
N LYS A 31 -25.04 -14.17 1.54
CA LYS A 31 -25.97 -13.51 2.46
C LYS A 31 -26.33 -12.11 1.96
N SER A 32 -27.62 -11.81 1.87
CA SER A 32 -28.12 -10.48 1.54
C SER A 32 -28.37 -9.66 2.80
N PHE A 33 -28.10 -8.36 2.73
CA PHE A 33 -28.41 -7.36 3.75
C PHE A 33 -29.28 -6.22 3.20
N GLY A 34 -29.98 -6.46 2.06
CA GLY A 34 -30.90 -5.49 1.45
C GLY A 34 -30.27 -4.52 0.44
N TYR A 35 -28.99 -4.71 0.08
CA TYR A 35 -28.32 -3.92 -0.96
C TYR A 35 -28.34 -4.63 -2.33
N SER A 36 -27.59 -4.10 -3.29
CA SER A 36 -27.63 -4.49 -4.71
C SER A 36 -27.10 -5.91 -5.01
N SER A 37 -26.40 -6.57 -4.08
CA SER A 37 -25.87 -7.94 -4.20
C SER A 37 -25.70 -8.62 -2.83
N VAL A 38 -24.93 -9.71 -2.77
CA VAL A 38 -24.68 -10.54 -1.58
C VAL A 38 -23.23 -10.46 -1.11
N VAL A 39 -22.98 -10.73 0.18
CA VAL A 39 -21.63 -11.01 0.72
C VAL A 39 -21.39 -12.53 0.80
N CYS A 40 -20.12 -12.95 0.85
CA CYS A 40 -19.73 -14.33 1.13
C CYS A 40 -19.42 -14.49 2.62
N VAL A 41 -20.10 -15.41 3.29
CA VAL A 41 -19.97 -15.61 4.74
C VAL A 41 -18.85 -16.61 5.03
N CYS A 42 -17.86 -16.15 5.80
CA CYS A 42 -16.80 -16.99 6.35
C CYS A 42 -16.89 -17.08 7.87
N ASN A 43 -16.43 -18.19 8.45
CA ASN A 43 -16.31 -18.43 9.88
C ASN A 43 -15.04 -19.25 10.19
N ALA A 44 -14.92 -19.79 11.40
CA ALA A 44 -13.74 -20.53 11.84
C ALA A 44 -13.47 -21.83 11.05
N THR A 45 -14.50 -22.46 10.47
CA THR A 45 -14.40 -23.76 9.77
C THR A 45 -14.67 -23.68 8.27
N TYR A 46 -15.19 -22.55 7.79
CA TYR A 46 -15.59 -22.35 6.40
C TYR A 46 -15.22 -20.96 5.87
N CYS A 47 -14.64 -20.91 4.67
CA CYS A 47 -14.53 -19.71 3.85
C CYS A 47 -14.43 -20.14 2.37
N ASP A 48 -14.90 -19.31 1.44
CA ASP A 48 -14.75 -19.57 0.01
C ASP A 48 -13.28 -19.51 -0.40
N SER A 49 -12.91 -20.34 -1.38
CA SER A 49 -11.52 -20.47 -1.82
C SER A 49 -11.46 -20.83 -3.30
N LEU A 50 -10.44 -20.32 -3.98
CA LEU A 50 -10.14 -20.67 -5.37
C LEU A 50 -9.16 -21.84 -5.43
N GLU A 51 -9.26 -22.63 -6.50
CA GLU A 51 -8.20 -23.55 -6.88
C GLU A 51 -6.95 -22.78 -7.34
N PRO A 52 -5.74 -23.38 -7.19
CA PRO A 52 -4.53 -22.80 -7.75
C PRO A 52 -4.70 -22.49 -9.25
N LEU A 53 -4.24 -21.32 -9.67
CA LEU A 53 -4.34 -20.89 -11.07
C LEU A 53 -3.55 -21.86 -11.96
N THR A 54 -4.23 -22.43 -12.95
CA THR A 54 -3.64 -23.28 -13.99
C THR A 54 -3.81 -22.61 -15.35
N PHE A 55 -2.77 -22.74 -16.20
CA PHE A 55 -2.87 -22.25 -17.57
C PHE A 55 -3.78 -23.17 -18.38
N PRO A 56 -4.74 -22.62 -19.15
CA PRO A 56 -5.59 -23.43 -20.01
C PRO A 56 -4.76 -24.02 -21.17
N ALA A 57 -5.28 -25.08 -21.80
CA ALA A 57 -4.63 -25.70 -22.95
C ALA A 57 -4.47 -24.70 -24.11
N LEU A 58 -3.45 -24.88 -24.94
CA LEU A 58 -3.23 -24.02 -26.12
C LEU A 58 -4.49 -23.95 -26.99
N GLY A 59 -4.88 -22.74 -27.39
CA GLY A 59 -6.12 -22.51 -28.16
C GLY A 59 -7.39 -22.38 -27.29
N THR A 60 -7.27 -22.36 -25.97
CA THR A 60 -8.37 -22.11 -25.04
C THR A 60 -8.06 -20.95 -24.08
N PHE A 61 -9.10 -20.41 -23.46
CA PHE A 61 -8.98 -19.36 -22.44
C PHE A 61 -9.77 -19.73 -21.18
N SER A 62 -9.32 -19.20 -20.04
CA SER A 62 -10.01 -19.25 -18.76
C SER A 62 -10.74 -17.93 -18.51
N ARG A 63 -11.98 -17.99 -18.03
CA ARG A 63 -12.83 -16.83 -17.72
C ARG A 63 -13.33 -16.96 -16.29
N TYR A 64 -13.02 -15.94 -15.48
CA TYR A 64 -13.55 -15.80 -14.12
C TYR A 64 -14.66 -14.76 -14.13
N GLU A 65 -15.84 -15.14 -13.64
CA GLU A 65 -17.02 -14.28 -13.68
C GLU A 65 -17.56 -13.99 -12.28
N SER A 66 -17.76 -12.70 -12.00
CA SER A 66 -18.48 -12.22 -10.83
C SER A 66 -19.66 -11.38 -11.31
N THR A 67 -20.84 -11.59 -10.73
CA THR A 67 -22.06 -10.87 -11.14
C THR A 67 -22.78 -10.26 -9.95
N ARG A 68 -23.55 -9.19 -10.23
CA ARG A 68 -24.49 -8.61 -9.27
C ARG A 68 -25.47 -9.65 -8.74
N SER A 69 -25.89 -10.61 -9.57
CA SER A 69 -26.82 -11.69 -9.21
C SER A 69 -26.24 -12.73 -8.24
N GLY A 70 -24.92 -12.80 -8.06
CA GLY A 70 -24.32 -13.63 -7.02
C GLY A 70 -23.17 -14.55 -7.46
N ARG A 71 -22.78 -14.59 -8.74
CA ARG A 71 -21.56 -15.31 -9.14
C ARG A 71 -20.34 -14.65 -8.50
N ARG A 72 -19.36 -15.45 -8.07
CA ARG A 72 -18.15 -14.98 -7.37
C ARG A 72 -16.94 -15.73 -7.91
N MET A 73 -16.20 -15.06 -8.80
CA MET A 73 -15.02 -15.61 -9.47
C MET A 73 -15.25 -17.03 -10.00
N GLU A 74 -16.40 -17.25 -10.63
CA GLU A 74 -16.77 -18.56 -11.17
C GLU A 74 -15.92 -18.84 -12.42
N LEU A 75 -15.16 -19.93 -12.40
CA LEU A 75 -14.29 -20.34 -13.49
C LEU A 75 -15.10 -21.02 -14.61
N SER A 76 -14.86 -20.60 -15.84
CA SER A 76 -15.34 -21.25 -17.07
C SER A 76 -14.24 -21.23 -18.12
N THR A 77 -14.29 -22.11 -19.13
CA THR A 77 -13.33 -22.16 -20.23
C THR A 77 -14.01 -21.95 -21.57
N GLY A 78 -13.26 -21.47 -22.56
CA GLY A 78 -13.73 -21.31 -23.94
C GLY A 78 -12.62 -21.51 -24.95
N THR A 79 -12.98 -21.61 -26.24
CA THR A 79 -12.04 -21.83 -27.34
C THR A 79 -11.71 -20.51 -28.06
N ILE A 80 -10.45 -20.35 -28.44
CA ILE A 80 -9.98 -19.22 -29.23
C ILE A 80 -10.23 -19.56 -30.70
N GLN A 81 -11.06 -18.77 -31.37
CA GLN A 81 -11.38 -18.96 -32.78
C GLN A 81 -10.35 -18.26 -33.67
N ALA A 82 -9.97 -18.90 -34.78
CA ALA A 82 -8.99 -18.36 -35.73
C ALA A 82 -9.57 -17.23 -36.59
N ASN A 83 -10.87 -17.26 -36.90
CA ASN A 83 -11.56 -16.27 -37.72
C ASN A 83 -12.77 -15.70 -36.97
N ARG A 84 -12.93 -14.38 -37.01
CA ARG A 84 -14.08 -13.66 -36.44
C ARG A 84 -14.88 -13.00 -37.56
N THR A 85 -16.10 -13.46 -37.81
CA THR A 85 -17.05 -12.77 -38.69
C THR A 85 -17.97 -11.89 -37.85
N GLY A 86 -17.54 -10.66 -37.55
CA GLY A 86 -18.35 -9.65 -36.85
C GLY A 86 -17.55 -8.52 -36.19
N THR A 87 -18.15 -7.32 -36.09
CA THR A 87 -17.59 -6.12 -35.45
C THR A 87 -17.57 -6.28 -33.92
N GLY A 88 -16.49 -6.80 -33.38
CA GLY A 88 -16.29 -6.82 -31.94
C GLY A 88 -14.97 -6.18 -31.56
N ASN A 89 -15.02 -5.30 -30.57
CA ASN A 89 -13.86 -4.59 -30.05
C ASN A 89 -12.89 -5.58 -29.38
N HIS A 90 -11.60 -5.44 -29.67
CA HIS A 90 -10.51 -6.08 -28.93
C HIS A 90 -10.44 -5.44 -27.54
N TYR A 91 -10.64 -6.23 -26.49
CA TYR A 91 -10.28 -5.83 -25.12
C TYR A 91 -9.16 -6.76 -24.67
N ASP A 92 -7.94 -6.25 -24.71
CA ASP A 92 -6.79 -6.86 -24.07
C ASP A 92 -6.68 -6.23 -22.67
N SER A 93 -7.22 -6.92 -21.66
CA SER A 93 -7.19 -6.45 -20.27
C SER A 93 -6.37 -7.40 -19.42
N ASN A 94 -5.05 -7.19 -19.41
CA ASN A 94 -4.18 -7.77 -18.40
C ASN A 94 -4.36 -7.00 -17.09
N ILE A 95 -5.28 -7.46 -16.24
CA ILE A 95 -5.43 -6.96 -14.88
C ILE A 95 -4.45 -7.74 -13.98
N ASN A 96 -3.27 -7.17 -13.76
CA ASN A 96 -2.46 -7.54 -12.60
C ASN A 96 -3.01 -6.76 -11.41
N LEU A 97 -3.68 -7.43 -10.47
CA LEU A 97 -4.13 -6.83 -9.21
C LEU A 97 -2.92 -6.54 -8.32
N PRO A 98 -2.48 -5.28 -8.16
CA PRO A 98 -1.59 -4.93 -7.07
C PRO A 98 -2.38 -5.07 -5.77
N HIS A 99 -1.78 -5.61 -4.72
CA HIS A 99 -2.36 -5.60 -3.38
C HIS A 99 -1.66 -4.49 -2.58
N PRO A 100 -2.16 -3.24 -2.56
CA PRO A 100 -1.68 -2.24 -1.64
C PRO A 100 -2.19 -2.58 -0.24
N TRP A 101 -1.26 -2.88 0.66
CA TRP A 101 -1.51 -2.94 2.10
C TRP A 101 -0.92 -1.67 2.72
N SER A 102 -1.78 -0.72 3.06
CA SER A 102 -1.53 0.28 4.09
C SER A 102 -2.84 0.46 4.88
N SER A 103 -2.75 0.56 6.21
CA SER A 103 -3.90 0.82 7.07
C SER A 103 -3.58 1.97 8.01
N CYS A 104 -4.37 3.04 7.99
CA CYS A 104 -4.74 3.79 9.20
C CYS A 104 -5.93 4.73 8.99
N ASP A 105 -6.95 4.57 9.86
CA ASP A 105 -8.00 5.50 10.31
C ASP A 105 -8.79 4.77 11.44
N SER A 106 -8.78 3.43 11.43
CA SER A 106 -9.46 2.59 12.43
C SER A 106 -8.83 2.57 13.85
N HIS A 107 -7.95 3.51 14.21
CA HIS A 107 -7.29 3.54 15.51
C HIS A 107 -8.06 4.40 16.52
N ARG A 108 -8.69 3.75 17.50
CA ARG A 108 -9.54 4.37 18.53
C ARG A 108 -8.87 5.34 19.52
N GLN A 109 -7.56 5.58 19.48
CA GLN A 109 -6.86 6.37 20.50
C GLN A 109 -5.59 7.03 19.97
N SER A 110 -5.50 8.34 20.18
CA SER A 110 -4.32 9.19 19.95
C SER A 110 -3.63 9.45 21.29
N TYR A 111 -2.33 9.15 21.41
CA TYR A 111 -1.55 9.48 22.59
C TYR A 111 -0.31 10.29 22.20
N ALA A 112 -0.10 11.41 22.87
CA ALA A 112 1.15 12.16 22.87
C ALA A 112 1.65 12.19 24.32
N ASN A 113 2.82 11.58 24.60
CA ASN A 113 3.46 11.70 25.90
C ASN A 113 4.59 12.73 25.80
N PRO A 114 4.58 13.83 26.57
CA PRO A 114 5.51 14.96 26.36
C PRO A 114 6.91 14.80 27.00
N ALA A 115 7.26 13.66 27.58
CA ALA A 115 8.34 13.60 28.58
C ALA A 115 9.59 12.76 28.23
N ASP A 116 9.81 12.37 26.98
CA ASP A 116 10.94 11.49 26.67
C ASP A 116 11.74 11.97 25.44
N SER A 117 13.00 12.35 25.67
CA SER A 117 13.97 12.78 24.65
C SER A 117 14.48 11.63 23.77
N SER A 118 13.92 10.43 23.95
CA SER A 118 14.15 9.28 23.10
C SER A 118 13.13 9.25 21.95
N CYS A 119 13.62 9.10 20.70
CA CYS A 119 12.76 8.90 19.53
C CYS A 119 11.92 7.62 19.68
N GLN A 120 10.76 7.70 20.33
CA GLN A 120 9.83 6.58 20.47
C GLN A 120 8.73 6.66 19.43
N LEU A 121 8.42 5.50 18.84
CA LEU A 121 7.38 5.34 17.83
C LEU A 121 6.01 5.75 18.39
N GLN A 122 5.27 6.59 17.66
CA GLN A 122 3.99 7.16 18.10
C GLN A 122 2.82 6.17 18.21
N SER A 123 3.01 4.91 17.78
CA SER A 123 2.09 3.83 18.12
C SER A 123 2.56 3.14 19.40
N PRO A 124 1.66 2.79 20.34
CA PRO A 124 2.03 2.00 21.51
C PRO A 124 2.81 0.77 21.04
N ARG A 125 4.05 0.60 21.54
CA ARG A 125 4.98 -0.46 21.12
C ARG A 125 4.30 -1.83 21.05
N TRP A 126 3.39 -2.11 21.97
CA TRP A 126 2.62 -3.34 22.01
C TRP A 126 1.74 -3.57 20.77
N LYS A 127 1.10 -2.55 20.17
CA LYS A 127 0.28 -2.73 18.95
C LYS A 127 1.14 -3.17 17.78
N ILE A 128 2.33 -2.61 17.67
CA ILE A 128 3.30 -2.99 16.64
C ILE A 128 3.76 -4.43 16.89
N THR A 129 4.29 -4.72 18.08
CA THR A 129 4.94 -6.02 18.38
C THR A 129 3.97 -7.17 18.61
N LYS A 130 2.72 -6.90 19.02
CA LYS A 130 1.71 -7.94 19.36
C LYS A 130 0.62 -8.10 18.31
N LEU A 131 0.36 -7.10 17.47
CA LEU A 131 -0.67 -7.17 16.42
C LEU A 131 -0.06 -7.12 15.02
N LYS A 132 0.54 -5.98 14.63
CA LYS A 132 0.98 -5.76 13.24
C LYS A 132 2.06 -6.74 12.81
N ILE A 133 3.16 -6.83 13.55
CA ILE A 133 4.31 -7.67 13.19
C ILE A 133 3.93 -9.17 13.10
N PRO A 134 3.25 -9.78 14.09
CA PRO A 134 2.83 -11.17 13.98
C PRO A 134 1.88 -11.44 12.81
N LEU A 135 0.95 -10.51 12.52
CA LEU A 135 0.03 -10.66 11.39
C LEU A 135 0.75 -10.54 10.04
N ILE A 136 1.72 -9.62 9.92
CA ILE A 136 2.56 -9.52 8.72
C ILE A 136 3.32 -10.83 8.52
N HIS A 137 3.99 -11.37 9.54
CA HIS A 137 4.69 -12.66 9.44
C HIS A 137 3.76 -13.80 8.98
N ARG A 138 2.54 -13.87 9.51
CA ARG A 138 1.56 -14.88 9.07
C ARG A 138 1.16 -14.69 7.61
N ALA A 139 0.95 -13.45 7.17
CA ALA A 139 0.65 -13.15 5.77
C ALA A 139 1.81 -13.54 4.84
N LEU A 140 3.05 -13.22 5.22
CA LEU A 140 4.26 -13.60 4.48
C LEU A 140 4.43 -15.11 4.38
N GLN A 141 4.13 -15.86 5.44
CA GLN A 141 4.21 -17.33 5.46
C GLN A 141 3.17 -18.00 4.57
N LEU A 142 2.02 -17.37 4.37
CA LEU A 142 0.94 -17.89 3.50
C LEU A 142 1.15 -17.54 2.03
N ALA A 143 1.88 -16.46 1.75
CA ALA A 143 2.10 -16.00 0.39
C ALA A 143 3.12 -16.87 -0.35
N GLN A 144 2.76 -17.38 -1.53
CA GLN A 144 3.70 -18.05 -2.43
C GLN A 144 4.56 -17.06 -3.23
N ARG A 145 4.07 -15.83 -3.40
CA ARG A 145 4.78 -14.75 -4.09
C ARG A 145 5.47 -13.85 -3.08
N PRO A 146 6.64 -13.25 -3.42
CA PRO A 146 7.25 -12.23 -2.60
C PRO A 146 6.26 -11.09 -2.33
N VAL A 147 6.09 -10.72 -1.06
CA VAL A 147 5.23 -9.61 -0.64
C VAL A 147 6.11 -8.39 -0.38
N SER A 148 5.74 -7.26 -0.98
CA SER A 148 6.43 -5.99 -0.78
C SER A 148 5.72 -5.17 0.30
N LEU A 149 6.47 -4.70 1.30
CA LEU A 149 5.93 -3.84 2.35
C LEU A 149 6.15 -2.36 2.01
N LEU A 150 5.09 -1.56 2.19
CA LEU A 150 5.10 -0.10 2.07
C LEU A 150 4.78 0.52 3.44
N ALA A 151 5.45 1.62 3.80
CA ALA A 151 5.14 2.37 5.01
C ALA A 151 4.94 3.87 4.73
N SER A 152 3.93 4.45 5.37
CA SER A 152 3.60 5.88 5.31
C SER A 152 3.39 6.42 6.73
N PRO A 153 4.08 7.50 7.15
CA PRO A 153 3.78 8.17 8.41
C PRO A 153 2.61 9.16 8.23
N TRP A 154 1.83 9.36 9.30
CA TRP A 154 0.73 10.35 9.33
C TRP A 154 1.07 11.61 10.13
N THR A 155 2.00 11.53 11.08
CA THR A 155 2.36 12.68 11.92
C THR A 155 3.74 12.43 12.52
N SER A 156 4.45 13.50 12.85
CA SER A 156 5.71 13.43 13.61
C SER A 156 5.45 13.61 15.10
N PRO A 157 6.41 13.27 15.98
CA PRO A 157 6.39 13.69 17.39
C PRO A 157 5.97 15.15 17.54
N THR A 158 5.04 15.45 18.44
CA THR A 158 4.40 16.77 18.54
C THR A 158 5.39 17.89 18.83
N TRP A 159 6.48 17.60 19.53
CA TRP A 159 7.54 18.56 19.82
C TRP A 159 8.34 19.00 18.57
N LEU A 160 8.31 18.22 17.49
CA LEU A 160 8.85 18.59 16.17
C LEU A 160 7.90 19.50 15.39
N LYS A 161 6.65 19.67 15.81
CA LYS A 161 5.60 20.34 15.03
C LYS A 161 5.37 21.78 15.46
N THR A 162 5.09 22.66 14.51
CA THR A 162 4.82 24.09 14.75
C THR A 162 3.61 24.32 15.66
N ASN A 163 2.61 23.45 15.60
CA ASN A 163 1.39 23.54 16.41
C ASN A 163 1.41 22.72 17.71
N GLY A 164 2.45 21.93 17.96
CA GLY A 164 2.54 21.09 19.16
C GLY A 164 1.46 20.00 19.28
N ALA A 165 0.72 19.68 18.21
CA ALA A 165 -0.43 18.78 18.23
C ALA A 165 -0.35 17.71 17.13
N VAL A 166 -0.98 16.55 17.35
CA VAL A 166 -0.96 15.44 16.38
C VAL A 166 -1.80 15.74 15.13
N ASN A 167 -2.87 16.51 15.29
CA ASN A 167 -3.84 16.91 14.26
C ASN A 167 -3.82 18.43 14.04
N GLY A 168 -4.70 18.93 13.18
CA GLY A 168 -4.81 20.34 12.81
C GLY A 168 -3.64 20.85 11.97
N LYS A 169 -3.73 22.11 11.53
CA LYS A 169 -2.69 22.75 10.72
C LYS A 169 -1.36 22.77 11.48
N GLY A 170 -0.34 22.12 10.94
CA GLY A 170 0.96 22.02 11.57
C GLY A 170 1.97 21.29 10.69
N SER A 171 3.13 21.89 10.51
CA SER A 171 4.30 21.38 9.78
C SER A 171 5.46 21.12 10.74
N LEU A 172 6.57 20.58 10.23
CA LEU A 172 7.82 20.56 11.00
C LEU A 172 8.28 21.99 11.34
N LYS A 173 8.85 22.15 12.54
CA LYS A 173 9.49 23.40 12.96
C LYS A 173 10.75 23.68 12.12
N GLY A 174 11.10 24.96 12.03
CA GLY A 174 12.34 25.38 11.40
C GLY A 174 12.32 25.19 9.87
N GLN A 175 13.44 24.76 9.29
CA GLN A 175 13.62 24.66 7.83
C GLN A 175 14.40 23.40 7.42
N PRO A 176 14.17 22.84 6.22
CA PRO A 176 14.91 21.67 5.72
C PRO A 176 16.43 21.85 5.78
N GLY A 177 17.11 20.84 6.30
CA GLY A 177 18.53 20.83 6.65
C GLY A 177 18.83 21.07 8.14
N ASP A 178 17.83 21.43 8.96
CA ASP A 178 18.03 21.71 10.38
C ASP A 178 17.83 20.49 11.30
N ILE A 179 17.95 20.72 12.61
CA ILE A 179 17.81 19.66 13.62
C ILE A 179 16.43 19.00 13.62
N TYR A 180 15.34 19.73 13.32
CA TYR A 180 13.99 19.17 13.34
C TYR A 180 13.78 18.23 12.16
N HIS A 181 14.19 18.66 10.97
CA HIS A 181 14.06 17.88 9.74
C HIS A 181 15.00 16.69 9.72
N GLN A 182 16.26 16.86 10.12
CA GLN A 182 17.19 15.75 10.28
C GLN A 182 16.72 14.74 11.33
N THR A 183 16.09 15.20 12.41
CA THR A 183 15.51 14.28 13.40
C THR A 183 14.34 13.51 12.84
N TRP A 184 13.49 14.15 12.03
CA TRP A 184 12.41 13.46 11.34
C TRP A 184 12.92 12.43 10.33
N ALA A 185 13.92 12.78 9.51
CA ALA A 185 14.56 11.84 8.60
C ALA A 185 15.18 10.62 9.33
N ARG A 186 15.87 10.83 10.46
CA ARG A 186 16.40 9.73 11.30
C ARG A 186 15.30 8.87 11.91
N TYR A 187 14.10 9.40 12.11
CA TYR A 187 12.97 8.63 12.61
C TYR A 187 12.54 7.56 11.60
N PHE A 188 12.63 7.81 10.29
CA PHE A 188 12.42 6.79 9.25
C PHE A 188 13.43 5.65 9.36
N VAL A 189 14.72 5.97 9.50
CA VAL A 189 15.77 4.95 9.66
C VAL A 189 15.54 4.12 10.91
N LYS A 190 15.22 4.75 12.06
CA LYS A 190 14.89 4.02 13.29
C LYS A 190 13.65 3.13 13.15
N PHE A 191 12.65 3.56 12.39
CA PHE A 191 11.49 2.73 12.08
C PHE A 191 11.90 1.49 11.27
N LEU A 192 12.73 1.66 10.25
CA LEU A 192 13.23 0.57 9.41
C LEU A 192 14.11 -0.40 10.21
N ASP A 193 15.01 0.13 11.05
CA ASP A 193 15.84 -0.67 11.97
C ASP A 193 14.97 -1.54 12.89
N ALA A 194 13.95 -0.94 13.52
CA ALA A 194 13.06 -1.65 14.44
C ALA A 194 12.29 -2.79 13.74
N TYR A 195 11.89 -2.63 12.48
CA TYR A 195 11.26 -3.73 11.72
C TYR A 195 12.28 -4.76 11.22
N ALA A 196 13.51 -4.34 10.91
CA ALA A 196 14.58 -5.25 10.53
C ALA A 196 14.99 -6.18 11.68
N GLU A 197 14.97 -5.71 12.94
CA GLU A 197 15.13 -6.56 14.14
C GLU A 197 14.10 -7.69 14.20
N HIS A 198 12.91 -7.44 13.64
CA HIS A 198 11.83 -8.41 13.51
C HIS A 198 11.84 -9.17 12.18
N LYS A 199 12.94 -9.12 11.42
CA LYS A 199 13.11 -9.79 10.11
C LYS A 199 12.09 -9.35 9.06
N LEU A 200 11.66 -8.10 9.10
CA LEU A 200 10.79 -7.49 8.10
C LEU A 200 11.56 -6.44 7.32
N GLN A 201 11.46 -6.48 6.00
CA GLN A 201 12.11 -5.54 5.10
C GLN A 201 11.05 -4.78 4.29
N PHE A 202 11.28 -3.49 4.10
CA PHE A 202 10.41 -2.63 3.30
C PHE A 202 10.88 -2.57 1.87
N TRP A 203 9.93 -2.58 0.94
CA TRP A 203 10.17 -2.23 -0.45
C TRP A 203 10.26 -0.72 -0.60
N ALA A 204 9.34 0.01 0.03
CA ALA A 204 9.23 1.45 -0.10
C ALA A 204 8.71 2.14 1.16
N VAL A 205 8.97 3.43 1.26
CA VAL A 205 8.32 4.38 2.17
C VAL A 205 7.75 5.55 1.38
N THR A 206 6.69 6.18 1.89
CA THR A 206 6.25 7.49 1.39
C THR A 206 6.77 8.61 2.26
N ALA A 207 6.97 9.79 1.67
CA ALA A 207 7.56 10.94 2.35
C ALA A 207 6.68 11.47 3.50
N GLU A 208 5.35 11.42 3.33
CA GLU A 208 4.33 11.74 4.32
C GLU A 208 2.99 11.29 3.75
N ASN A 209 2.09 10.74 4.57
CA ASN A 209 0.72 10.47 4.17
C ASN A 209 -0.09 11.77 4.13
N GLU A 210 -0.74 12.06 3.01
CA GLU A 210 -1.58 13.24 2.81
C GLU A 210 -0.96 14.56 3.33
N PRO A 211 0.23 14.95 2.85
CA PRO A 211 0.92 16.17 3.26
C PRO A 211 0.07 17.44 3.12
N SER A 212 -0.91 17.47 2.21
CA SER A 212 -1.82 18.60 2.07
C SER A 212 -2.79 18.75 3.24
N ALA A 213 -3.14 17.65 3.93
CA ALA A 213 -4.06 17.65 5.05
C ALA A 213 -3.55 18.49 6.23
N GLY A 214 -2.25 18.41 6.52
CA GLY A 214 -1.61 19.20 7.59
C GLY A 214 -1.50 20.70 7.28
N LEU A 215 -1.92 21.14 6.08
CA LEU A 215 -2.04 22.55 5.72
C LEU A 215 -3.44 23.13 6.04
N LEU A 216 -4.42 22.27 6.35
CA LEU A 216 -5.80 22.65 6.66
C LEU A 216 -6.00 22.93 8.15
N SER A 217 -6.52 24.13 8.45
CA SER A 217 -6.90 24.49 9.82
C SER A 217 -8.04 23.60 10.32
N GLY A 218 -7.90 23.04 11.52
CA GLY A 218 -8.91 22.17 12.12
C GLY A 218 -9.00 20.76 11.53
N TYR A 219 -7.99 20.30 10.78
CA TYR A 219 -7.97 18.91 10.30
C TYR A 219 -8.13 17.91 11.47
N PRO A 220 -9.10 16.98 11.40
CA PRO A 220 -9.61 16.32 12.60
C PRO A 220 -8.69 15.25 13.19
N PHE A 221 -7.81 14.64 12.39
CA PHE A 221 -6.94 13.53 12.80
C PHE A 221 -5.47 13.79 12.46
N GLN A 222 -4.62 12.80 12.73
CA GLN A 222 -3.17 12.87 12.58
C GLN A 222 -2.80 13.34 11.17
N CYS A 223 -1.97 14.38 11.09
CA CYS A 223 -1.43 14.89 9.83
C CYS A 223 -0.10 15.61 10.07
N LEU A 224 0.77 15.70 9.06
CA LEU A 224 1.93 16.60 9.06
C LEU A 224 1.97 17.37 7.73
N GLY A 225 1.93 18.69 7.82
CA GLY A 225 1.77 19.56 6.66
C GLY A 225 3.07 19.78 5.91
N PHE A 226 3.03 19.57 4.58
CA PHE A 226 4.09 19.99 3.65
C PHE A 226 3.49 20.67 2.43
N THR A 227 4.05 21.82 2.04
CA THR A 227 3.89 22.32 0.66
C THR A 227 4.77 21.49 -0.28
N PRO A 228 4.55 21.50 -1.62
CA PRO A 228 5.43 20.75 -2.52
C PRO A 228 6.89 21.21 -2.44
N GLU A 229 7.15 22.50 -2.20
CA GLU A 229 8.51 23.04 -2.01
C GLU A 229 9.12 22.53 -0.70
N HIS A 230 8.33 22.49 0.38
CA HIS A 230 8.80 21.94 1.64
C HIS A 230 9.10 20.45 1.52
N GLN A 231 8.24 19.67 0.85
CA GLN A 231 8.53 18.25 0.61
C GLN A 231 9.78 18.08 -0.28
N ARG A 232 9.93 18.86 -1.36
CA ARG A 232 11.13 18.86 -2.21
C ARG A 232 12.40 19.06 -1.38
N ASP A 233 12.43 20.12 -0.58
CA ASP A 233 13.61 20.50 0.18
C ASP A 233 13.90 19.50 1.32
N PHE A 234 12.87 18.95 1.97
CA PHE A 234 13.01 17.89 2.96
C PHE A 234 13.59 16.61 2.34
N ILE A 235 13.13 16.22 1.15
CA ILE A 235 13.66 15.07 0.42
C ILE A 235 15.13 15.32 0.05
N ALA A 236 15.43 16.47 -0.55
CA ALA A 236 16.78 16.79 -1.03
C ALA A 236 17.81 16.90 0.09
N ARG A 237 17.46 17.55 1.21
CA ARG A 237 18.41 17.91 2.27
C ARG A 237 18.48 16.92 3.42
N ASP A 238 17.38 16.22 3.71
CA ASP A 238 17.26 15.43 4.94
C ASP A 238 16.93 13.96 4.65
N LEU A 239 15.74 13.67 4.13
CA LEU A 239 15.23 12.30 4.01
C LEU A 239 16.03 11.46 3.02
N GLY A 240 16.27 11.98 1.81
CA GLY A 240 17.04 11.31 0.76
C GLY A 240 18.46 10.95 1.20
N PRO A 241 19.28 11.93 1.61
CA PRO A 241 20.63 11.67 2.11
C PRO A 241 20.66 10.74 3.34
N THR A 242 19.72 10.89 4.27
CA THR A 242 19.67 10.06 5.48
C THR A 242 19.33 8.60 5.15
N LEU A 243 18.40 8.35 4.23
CA LEU A 243 18.10 6.99 3.77
C LEU A 243 19.28 6.39 2.98
N ALA A 244 19.88 7.17 2.06
CA ALA A 244 21.00 6.73 1.24
C ALA A 244 22.25 6.38 2.06
N ASN A 245 22.48 7.06 3.19
CA ASN A 245 23.60 6.79 4.09
C ASN A 245 23.30 5.73 5.16
N SER A 246 22.10 5.16 5.17
CA SER A 246 21.71 4.10 6.11
C SER A 246 21.92 2.70 5.52
N THR A 247 21.81 1.67 6.37
CA THR A 247 21.75 0.27 5.92
C THR A 247 20.50 -0.06 5.08
N HIS A 248 19.54 0.87 5.00
CA HIS A 248 18.28 0.74 4.26
C HIS A 248 18.26 1.50 2.94
N HIS A 249 19.41 1.87 2.38
CA HIS A 249 19.54 2.63 1.13
C HIS A 249 18.85 2.00 -0.09
N ASN A 250 18.45 0.72 -0.02
CA ASN A 250 17.69 0.03 -1.07
C ASN A 250 16.17 0.27 -0.99
N VAL A 251 15.67 0.79 0.13
CA VAL A 251 14.25 1.14 0.30
C VAL A 251 13.90 2.31 -0.62
N ARG A 252 12.86 2.14 -1.43
CA ARG A 252 12.43 3.17 -2.37
C ARG A 252 11.67 4.29 -1.66
N LEU A 253 11.82 5.52 -2.13
CA LEU A 253 11.06 6.67 -1.63
C LEU A 253 10.00 7.07 -2.64
N LEU A 254 8.74 7.09 -2.21
CA LEU A 254 7.61 7.61 -2.98
C LEU A 254 7.23 9.00 -2.46
N MET A 255 7.09 9.95 -3.39
CA MET A 255 6.62 11.30 -3.07
C MET A 255 5.08 11.38 -3.18
N LEU A 256 4.51 12.54 -2.84
CA LEU A 256 3.06 12.80 -2.82
C LEU A 256 2.29 12.03 -1.74
N ASP A 257 1.88 10.79 -2.01
CA ASP A 257 1.01 9.97 -1.14
C ASP A 257 -0.27 10.72 -0.71
N ASP A 258 -0.90 11.33 -1.71
CA ASP A 258 -2.05 12.22 -1.53
C ASP A 258 -2.92 12.19 -2.81
N GLN A 259 -4.01 12.93 -2.78
CA GLN A 259 -5.00 12.99 -3.84
C GLN A 259 -4.39 13.38 -5.19
N ARG A 260 -4.79 12.68 -6.26
CA ARG A 260 -4.27 12.95 -7.61
C ARG A 260 -4.59 14.33 -8.17
N LEU A 261 -5.52 15.11 -7.60
CA LEU A 261 -5.77 16.50 -8.04
C LEU A 261 -4.56 17.43 -7.83
N LEU A 262 -3.63 17.05 -6.94
CA LEU A 262 -2.40 17.82 -6.71
C LEU A 262 -1.38 17.64 -7.85
N LEU A 263 -1.63 16.68 -8.74
CA LEU A 263 -0.87 16.45 -9.95
C LEU A 263 -1.42 17.26 -11.13
N PRO A 264 -0.55 17.71 -12.06
CA PRO A 264 0.88 17.45 -12.15
C PRO A 264 1.74 18.45 -11.36
N HIS A 265 1.15 19.42 -10.66
CA HIS A 265 1.88 20.53 -10.03
C HIS A 265 2.90 20.05 -9.00
N TRP A 266 2.50 19.15 -8.09
CA TRP A 266 3.39 18.58 -7.08
C TRP A 266 4.60 17.87 -7.69
N ALA A 267 4.37 17.05 -8.72
CA ALA A 267 5.43 16.37 -9.45
C ALA A 267 6.39 17.37 -10.10
N LYS A 268 5.89 18.46 -10.71
CA LYS A 268 6.74 19.50 -11.29
C LYS A 268 7.66 20.13 -10.24
N VAL A 269 7.12 20.54 -9.09
CA VAL A 269 7.90 21.22 -8.07
C VAL A 269 9.01 20.32 -7.51
N VAL A 270 8.73 19.05 -7.24
CA VAL A 270 9.72 18.13 -6.65
C VAL A 270 10.69 17.57 -7.69
N LEU A 271 10.20 17.11 -8.84
CA LEU A 271 11.01 16.35 -9.80
C LEU A 271 11.80 17.21 -10.79
N THR A 272 11.50 18.51 -10.90
CA THR A 272 12.35 19.43 -11.69
C THR A 272 13.61 19.85 -10.93
N ASP A 273 13.66 19.66 -9.62
CA ASP A 273 14.86 19.85 -8.82
C ASP A 273 15.68 18.53 -8.81
N PRO A 274 16.87 18.52 -9.44
CA PRO A 274 17.69 17.31 -9.53
C PRO A 274 18.17 16.79 -8.17
N GLU A 275 18.29 17.65 -7.16
CA GLU A 275 18.74 17.26 -5.83
C GLU A 275 17.67 16.50 -5.05
N ALA A 276 16.39 16.75 -5.32
CA ALA A 276 15.29 15.94 -4.83
C ALA A 276 15.04 14.72 -5.73
N ALA A 277 14.99 14.94 -7.05
CA ALA A 277 14.60 13.92 -8.03
C ALA A 277 15.45 12.65 -7.97
N LYS A 278 16.76 12.77 -7.69
CA LYS A 278 17.67 11.61 -7.57
C LYS A 278 17.31 10.62 -6.46
N TYR A 279 16.54 11.07 -5.46
CA TYR A 279 16.09 10.23 -4.35
C TYR A 279 14.67 9.68 -4.54
N VAL A 280 13.87 10.27 -5.43
CA VAL A 280 12.48 9.88 -5.63
C VAL A 280 12.38 8.73 -6.64
N HIS A 281 11.83 7.60 -6.21
CA HIS A 281 11.60 6.45 -7.07
C HIS A 281 10.27 6.55 -7.83
N GLY A 282 9.25 7.11 -7.21
CA GLY A 282 7.88 7.12 -7.72
C GLY A 282 6.98 8.13 -7.03
N ILE A 283 5.76 8.24 -7.53
CA ILE A 283 4.71 9.12 -7.01
C ILE A 283 3.56 8.24 -6.52
N ALA A 284 3.25 8.34 -5.23
CA ALA A 284 2.11 7.68 -4.61
C ALA A 284 0.84 8.55 -4.75
N VAL A 285 -0.31 7.96 -5.09
CA VAL A 285 -1.58 8.68 -5.32
C VAL A 285 -2.76 8.04 -4.59
N HIS A 286 -3.65 8.89 -4.07
CA HIS A 286 -4.95 8.54 -3.47
C HIS A 286 -6.10 8.98 -4.41
N TRP A 287 -7.28 8.35 -4.25
CA TRP A 287 -8.42 8.47 -5.19
C TRP A 287 -9.73 9.05 -4.60
N TYR A 288 -9.71 9.61 -3.39
CA TYR A 288 -10.93 10.05 -2.69
C TYR A 288 -11.66 11.21 -3.38
N LEU A 289 -10.92 12.00 -4.17
CA LEU A 289 -11.43 13.17 -4.88
C LEU A 289 -11.47 12.98 -6.40
N ASP A 290 -11.55 11.74 -6.87
CA ASP A 290 -11.51 11.39 -8.29
C ASP A 290 -12.57 12.07 -9.15
N PHE A 291 -13.72 12.41 -8.55
CA PHE A 291 -14.81 13.12 -9.21
C PHE A 291 -14.48 14.58 -9.57
N LEU A 292 -13.42 15.16 -9.00
CA LEU A 292 -13.05 16.57 -9.22
C LEU A 292 -12.19 16.80 -10.46
N ALA A 293 -11.46 15.80 -10.95
CA ALA A 293 -10.60 15.93 -12.11
C ALA A 293 -10.51 14.61 -12.88
N PRO A 294 -10.47 14.59 -14.21
CA PRO A 294 -10.27 13.36 -14.97
C PRO A 294 -8.84 12.83 -14.85
N ALA A 295 -8.65 11.50 -14.82
CA ALA A 295 -7.33 10.86 -14.65
C ALA A 295 -6.31 11.28 -15.73
N LYS A 296 -6.77 11.54 -16.96
CA LYS A 296 -5.92 12.01 -18.07
C LYS A 296 -5.22 13.34 -17.76
N ALA A 297 -5.90 14.27 -17.10
CA ALA A 297 -5.36 15.58 -16.76
C ALA A 297 -4.38 15.54 -15.57
N THR A 298 -4.46 14.49 -14.74
CA THR A 298 -3.61 14.32 -13.55
C THR A 298 -2.52 13.26 -13.81
N LEU A 299 -2.89 11.99 -13.90
CA LEU A 299 -1.97 10.85 -14.07
C LEU A 299 -1.34 10.87 -15.46
N GLY A 300 -2.16 11.08 -16.51
CA GLY A 300 -1.69 11.10 -17.89
C GLY A 300 -0.66 12.20 -18.15
N GLU A 301 -0.97 13.43 -17.72
CA GLU A 301 -0.03 14.56 -17.85
C GLU A 301 1.24 14.39 -16.99
N THR A 302 1.12 13.82 -15.79
CA THR A 302 2.28 13.54 -14.94
C THR A 302 3.20 12.51 -15.58
N HIS A 303 2.64 11.41 -16.10
CA HIS A 303 3.43 10.39 -16.80
C HIS A 303 4.06 10.96 -18.08
N ARG A 304 3.37 11.84 -18.80
CA ARG A 304 3.93 12.52 -19.98
C ARG A 304 5.15 13.37 -19.64
N LEU A 305 5.12 14.07 -18.49
CA LEU A 305 6.22 14.92 -18.04
C LEU A 305 7.37 14.12 -17.41
N PHE A 306 7.06 13.07 -16.67
CA PHE A 306 8.02 12.26 -15.91
C PHE A 306 7.82 10.76 -16.19
N PRO A 307 8.09 10.28 -17.42
CA PRO A 307 7.76 8.92 -17.83
C PRO A 307 8.55 7.84 -17.10
N ASN A 308 9.73 8.18 -16.56
CA ASN A 308 10.61 7.28 -15.83
C ASN A 308 10.31 7.23 -14.32
N THR A 309 9.36 8.03 -13.83
CA THR A 309 8.94 8.05 -12.43
C THR A 309 7.59 7.33 -12.31
N MET A 310 7.55 6.22 -11.58
CA MET A 310 6.38 5.35 -11.55
C MET A 310 5.15 5.98 -10.86
N LEU A 311 3.99 5.78 -11.50
CA LEU A 311 2.62 5.87 -10.97
C LEU A 311 2.30 4.78 -9.93
N PHE A 312 2.01 5.07 -8.65
CA PHE A 312 1.54 4.02 -7.72
C PHE A 312 0.32 4.46 -6.90
N ALA A 313 -0.80 3.74 -7.05
CA ALA A 313 -1.97 3.95 -6.19
C ALA A 313 -1.74 3.30 -4.81
N SER A 314 -1.44 4.11 -3.80
CA SER A 314 -1.06 3.66 -2.46
C SER A 314 -2.26 3.47 -1.54
N GLU A 315 -3.36 4.21 -1.74
CA GLU A 315 -4.54 4.13 -0.89
C GLU A 315 -5.85 4.30 -1.66
N ALA A 316 -6.82 3.41 -1.36
CA ALA A 316 -8.15 3.49 -1.92
C ALA A 316 -9.26 2.99 -0.97
N CYS A 317 -10.15 3.91 -0.57
CA CYS A 317 -11.40 3.61 0.13
C CYS A 317 -12.63 4.25 -0.55
N VAL A 318 -13.78 3.58 -0.49
CA VAL A 318 -15.05 4.23 -0.83
C VAL A 318 -15.56 4.94 0.42
N GLY A 319 -15.52 6.27 0.36
CA GLY A 319 -16.09 7.12 1.41
C GLY A 319 -17.60 6.91 1.59
N SER A 320 -18.08 7.35 2.74
CA SER A 320 -19.51 7.59 2.98
C SER A 320 -19.73 9.07 3.13
N LYS A 321 -20.81 9.60 2.54
CA LYS A 321 -21.28 10.94 2.92
C LYS A 321 -21.58 10.95 4.42
N PHE A 322 -21.50 12.11 5.08
CA PHE A 322 -21.69 12.19 6.54
C PHE A 322 -23.06 11.70 7.02
N TRP A 323 -24.06 11.65 6.12
CA TRP A 323 -25.41 11.13 6.38
C TRP A 323 -25.64 9.69 5.90
N GLU A 324 -24.63 9.04 5.31
CA GLU A 324 -24.71 7.67 4.82
C GLU A 324 -23.99 6.71 5.74
N GLN A 325 -24.48 5.47 5.84
CA GLN A 325 -23.79 4.41 6.56
C GLN A 325 -22.44 4.10 5.91
N SER A 326 -21.38 4.06 6.72
CA SER A 326 -20.01 3.78 6.26
C SER A 326 -19.88 2.40 5.63
N VAL A 327 -20.59 1.39 6.14
CA VAL A 327 -20.56 0.02 5.62
C VAL A 327 -21.90 -0.32 4.95
N ARG A 328 -21.84 -0.75 3.68
CA ARG A 328 -22.99 -1.27 2.92
C ARG A 328 -22.72 -2.71 2.50
N LEU A 329 -23.14 -3.67 3.33
CA LEU A 329 -22.86 -5.10 3.15
C LEU A 329 -23.52 -5.63 1.86
N GLY A 330 -22.72 -6.00 0.86
CA GLY A 330 -23.22 -6.50 -0.43
C GLY A 330 -23.50 -5.42 -1.47
N SER A 331 -22.93 -4.21 -1.33
CA SER A 331 -23.04 -3.17 -2.37
C SER A 331 -22.22 -3.50 -3.62
N TRP A 332 -22.89 -3.85 -4.71
CA TRP A 332 -22.26 -4.07 -6.01
C TRP A 332 -21.65 -2.77 -6.57
N ASP A 333 -22.30 -1.64 -6.34
CA ASP A 333 -21.88 -0.33 -6.84
C ASP A 333 -20.54 0.10 -6.26
N ARG A 334 -20.28 -0.22 -4.98
CA ARG A 334 -18.95 -0.02 -4.39
C ARG A 334 -17.92 -0.93 -5.03
N GLY A 335 -18.24 -2.20 -5.29
CA GLY A 335 -17.36 -3.11 -6.02
C GLY A 335 -16.99 -2.58 -7.42
N MET A 336 -17.98 -2.05 -8.15
CA MET A 336 -17.77 -1.44 -9.47
C MET A 336 -16.84 -0.21 -9.39
N GLN A 337 -16.97 0.63 -8.38
CA GLN A 337 -16.08 1.80 -8.20
C GLN A 337 -14.61 1.38 -8.07
N TYR A 338 -14.31 0.33 -7.28
CA TYR A 338 -12.96 -0.21 -7.17
C TYR A 338 -12.43 -0.72 -8.52
N SER A 339 -13.20 -1.59 -9.21
CA SER A 339 -12.75 -2.14 -10.49
C SER A 339 -12.60 -1.07 -11.58
N HIS A 340 -13.49 -0.07 -11.59
CA HIS A 340 -13.41 1.04 -12.54
C HIS A 340 -12.15 1.87 -12.31
N SER A 341 -11.87 2.25 -11.06
CA SER A 341 -10.66 3.02 -10.71
C SER A 341 -9.36 2.29 -11.04
N ILE A 342 -9.31 0.97 -10.90
CA ILE A 342 -8.13 0.18 -11.29
C ILE A 342 -7.91 0.21 -12.81
N ILE A 343 -8.98 0.30 -13.60
CA ILE A 343 -8.92 0.26 -15.07
C ILE A 343 -8.65 1.66 -15.68
N THR A 344 -9.14 2.73 -15.06
CA THR A 344 -9.18 4.09 -15.64
C THR A 344 -8.30 5.11 -14.93
#